data_AF-A0A839QD02-F1
#
_entry.id   AF-A0A839QD02-F1
#
_cell.length_a   1.000
_cell.length_b   1.000
_cell.length_c   1.000
_cell.angle_alpha   90.00
_cell.angle_beta   90.00
_cell.angle_gamma   90.00
#
_symmetry.space_group_name_H-M   'P 1'
#
loop_
_entity.id
_entity.type
_entity.pdbx_description
1 polymer ?
#
loop_
_entity_poly.entity_id
_entity_poly.type
_entity_poly.pdbx_seq_one_letter_code
_entity_poly.pdbx_strand_id
1 'polypeptide(L)'
;MAADLLLDVESATSAAEHAADELATGSESAYGAVALAGFTCAEAYQNVAMQAIQMHGGIGFTWEHPAHLHVRRARTGTQLFGGTRLHRERYLVSKGA
;
A
#
# COMPACT_ATOMS: atom_id res chain seq x y z
N MET A 1 -7.70 -13.40 -10.06
CA MET A 1 -6.25 -13.37 -9.77
C MET A 1 -5.62 -12.06 -10.22
N ALA A 2 -5.38 -11.79 -11.51
CA ALA A 2 -4.79 -10.49 -11.92
C ALA A 2 -5.78 -9.30 -11.83
N ALA A 3 -7.07 -9.53 -12.13
CA ALA A 3 -8.10 -8.50 -12.02
C ALA A 3 -8.30 -8.02 -10.57
N ASP A 4 -8.28 -8.93 -9.60
CA ASP A 4 -8.40 -8.58 -8.17
C ASP A 4 -7.20 -7.74 -7.71
N LEU A 5 -5.99 -8.06 -8.19
CA LEU A 5 -4.79 -7.26 -7.90
C LEU A 5 -4.86 -5.86 -8.50
N LEU A 6 -5.49 -5.72 -9.67
CA LEU A 6 -5.76 -4.41 -10.23
C LEU A 6 -6.72 -3.63 -9.34
N LEU A 7 -7.78 -4.26 -8.82
CA LEU A 7 -8.70 -3.61 -7.87
C LEU A 7 -7.98 -3.16 -6.59
N ASP A 8 -7.04 -3.95 -6.07
CA ASP A 8 -6.22 -3.55 -4.91
C ASP A 8 -5.36 -2.30 -5.23
N VAL A 9 -4.73 -2.26 -6.41
CA VAL A 9 -3.89 -1.14 -6.84
C VAL A 9 -4.73 0.12 -7.05
N GLU A 10 -5.88 0.01 -7.73
CA GLU A 10 -6.77 1.15 -7.96
C GLU A 10 -7.33 1.67 -6.63
N SER A 11 -7.74 0.79 -5.72
CA SER A 11 -8.24 1.19 -4.39
C SER A 11 -7.16 1.93 -3.58
N ALA A 12 -5.92 1.45 -3.60
CA ALA A 12 -4.79 2.11 -2.96
C ALA A 12 -4.47 3.47 -3.59
N THR A 13 -4.54 3.55 -4.93
CA THR A 13 -4.29 4.79 -5.68
C THR A 13 -5.35 5.84 -5.35
N SER A 14 -6.64 5.48 -5.38
CA SER A 14 -7.74 6.37 -4.99
C SER A 14 -7.62 6.85 -3.54
N ALA A 15 -7.19 5.99 -2.61
CA ALA A 15 -6.96 6.40 -1.23
C ALA A 15 -5.81 7.42 -1.11
N ALA A 16 -4.73 7.24 -1.87
CA ALA A 16 -3.60 8.17 -1.90
C ALA A 16 -3.96 9.52 -2.52
N GLU A 17 -4.71 9.53 -3.62
CA GLU A 17 -5.23 10.75 -4.25
C GLU A 17 -6.16 11.51 -3.30
N HIS A 18 -7.11 10.80 -2.67
CA HIS A 18 -7.98 11.40 -1.67
C HIS A 18 -7.20 12.03 -0.50
N ALA A 19 -6.16 11.35 0.00
CA ALA A 19 -5.31 11.91 1.04
C ALA A 19 -4.55 13.16 0.58
N ALA A 20 -4.09 13.19 -0.68
CA ALA A 20 -3.44 14.36 -1.26
C ALA A 20 -4.41 15.54 -1.38
N ASP A 21 -5.64 15.31 -1.80
CA ASP A 21 -6.69 16.33 -1.89
C ASP A 21 -7.07 16.91 -0.53
N GLU A 22 -7.27 16.05 0.48
CA GLU A 22 -7.60 16.49 1.85
C GLU A 22 -6.45 17.31 2.47
N LEU A 23 -5.20 16.93 2.19
CA LEU A 23 -4.03 17.73 2.58
C LEU A 23 -3.97 19.07 1.85
N ALA A 24 -4.24 19.09 0.53
CA ALA A 24 -4.18 20.30 -0.29
C ALA A 24 -5.25 21.32 0.10
N THR A 25 -6.41 20.84 0.54
CA THR A 25 -7.55 21.67 0.99
C THR A 25 -7.48 22.05 2.47
N GLY A 26 -6.52 21.51 3.23
CA GLY A 26 -6.36 21.80 4.66
C GLY A 26 -7.50 21.25 5.52
N SER A 27 -8.11 20.15 5.08
CA SER A 27 -9.26 19.54 5.74
C SER A 27 -8.92 18.95 7.11
N GLU A 28 -9.88 19.01 8.04
CA GLU A 28 -9.76 18.37 9.36
C GLU A 28 -9.65 16.83 9.26
N SER A 29 -10.12 16.24 8.15
CA SER A 29 -10.04 14.79 7.91
C SER A 29 -8.67 14.33 7.39
N ALA A 30 -7.78 15.26 7.02
CA ALA A 30 -6.54 14.96 6.29
C ALA A 30 -5.66 13.93 7.00
N TYR A 31 -5.55 14.00 8.33
CA TYR A 31 -4.78 13.03 9.11
C TYR A 31 -5.34 11.60 8.97
N GLY A 32 -6.67 11.46 9.01
CA GLY A 32 -7.35 10.18 8.79
C GLY A 32 -7.19 9.68 7.36
N ALA A 33 -7.31 10.57 6.37
CA ALA A 33 -7.13 10.21 4.96
C ALA A 33 -5.69 9.71 4.68
N VAL A 34 -4.67 10.37 5.24
CA VAL A 34 -3.27 9.91 5.14
C VAL A 34 -3.06 8.55 5.81
N ALA A 35 -3.69 8.32 6.96
CA ALA A 35 -3.63 7.03 7.63
C ALA A 35 -4.30 5.92 6.80
N LEU A 36 -5.45 6.20 6.19
CA LEU A 36 -6.16 5.31 5.26
C LEU A 36 -5.29 4.96 4.04
N ALA A 37 -4.72 5.97 3.38
CA ALA A 37 -3.79 5.79 2.27
C ALA A 37 -2.58 4.94 2.69
N GLY A 38 -2.02 5.19 3.88
CA GLY A 38 -0.87 4.47 4.40
C GLY A 38 -1.10 2.96 4.53
N PHE A 39 -2.21 2.52 5.16
CA PHE A 39 -2.44 1.07 5.30
C PHE A 39 -2.90 0.41 4.00
N THR A 40 -3.70 1.08 3.17
CA THR A 40 -4.16 0.53 1.89
C THR A 40 -3.02 0.35 0.89
N CYS A 41 -2.15 1.36 0.75
CA CYS A 41 -0.97 1.27 -0.12
C CYS A 41 0.02 0.20 0.36
N ALA A 42 0.27 0.12 1.68
CA ALA A 42 1.19 -0.88 2.23
C ALA A 42 0.68 -2.31 2.00
N GLU A 43 -0.61 -2.56 2.24
CA GLU A 43 -1.23 -3.88 2.01
C GLU A 43 -1.24 -4.25 0.52
N ALA A 44 -1.68 -3.34 -0.35
CA ALA A 44 -1.72 -3.57 -1.79
C ALA A 44 -0.33 -3.87 -2.35
N TYR A 45 0.70 -3.07 -1.99
CA TYR A 45 2.04 -3.29 -2.51
C TYR A 45 2.63 -4.63 -2.08
N GLN A 46 2.41 -5.03 -0.82
CA GLN A 46 2.84 -6.34 -0.32
C GLN A 46 2.15 -7.48 -1.06
N ASN A 47 0.83 -7.43 -1.22
CA ASN A 47 0.06 -8.47 -1.88
C ASN A 47 0.47 -8.60 -3.35
N VAL A 48 0.47 -7.49 -4.09
CA VAL A 48 0.79 -7.47 -5.52
C VAL A 48 2.22 -7.93 -5.78
N ALA A 49 3.20 -7.50 -4.97
CA ALA A 49 4.58 -7.94 -5.13
C ALA A 49 4.74 -9.46 -4.93
N MET A 50 4.05 -10.04 -3.94
CA MET A 50 4.08 -11.48 -3.69
C MET A 50 3.36 -12.26 -4.78
N GLN A 51 2.19 -11.80 -5.23
CA GLN A 51 1.46 -12.45 -6.32
C GLN A 51 2.20 -12.34 -7.65
N ALA A 52 2.95 -11.27 -7.89
CA ALA A 52 3.82 -11.16 -9.05
C ALA A 52 4.87 -12.28 -9.07
N ILE A 53 5.47 -12.64 -7.93
CA ILE A 53 6.36 -13.81 -7.86
C ILE A 53 5.59 -15.09 -8.22
N GLN A 54 4.42 -15.29 -7.62
CA GLN A 54 3.64 -16.51 -7.83
C GLN A 54 3.20 -16.69 -9.28
N MET A 55 2.75 -15.62 -9.95
CA MET A 55 2.29 -15.66 -11.34
C MET A 55 3.43 -15.93 -12.33
N HIS A 56 4.64 -15.42 -12.07
CA HIS A 56 5.79 -15.66 -12.93
C HIS A 56 6.48 -17.00 -12.62
N GLY A 57 6.23 -17.59 -11.45
CA GLY A 57 6.90 -18.81 -11.02
C GLY A 57 8.38 -18.59 -10.73
N GLY A 58 9.20 -19.61 -10.97
CA GLY A 58 10.62 -19.61 -10.60
C GLY A 58 11.41 -18.40 -11.13
N ILE A 59 11.12 -17.94 -12.36
CA ILE A 59 11.81 -16.79 -12.96
C ILE A 59 11.61 -15.51 -12.13
N GLY A 60 10.47 -15.36 -11.43
CA GLY A 60 10.18 -14.21 -10.59
C GLY A 60 11.19 -14.00 -9.46
N PHE A 61 11.90 -15.06 -9.04
CA PHE A 61 12.91 -15.04 -7.98
C PHE A 61 14.36 -15.00 -8.50
N THR A 62 14.55 -14.97 -9.82
CA THR A 62 15.86 -14.90 -10.47
C THR A 62 16.29 -13.46 -10.75
N TRP A 63 17.53 -13.24 -11.18
CA TRP A 63 18.07 -11.90 -11.49
C TRP A 63 17.54 -11.34 -12.82
N GLU A 64 17.02 -12.21 -13.65
CA GLU A 64 16.52 -11.96 -15.00
C GLU A 64 15.12 -11.30 -14.97
N HIS A 65 14.41 -11.38 -13.84
CA HIS A 65 13.08 -10.76 -13.68
C HIS A 65 13.03 -9.82 -12.47
N PRO A 66 12.44 -8.60 -12.59
CA PRO A 66 12.50 -7.60 -11.51
C PRO A 66 11.54 -7.85 -10.34
N ALA A 67 10.61 -8.81 -10.43
CA ALA A 67 9.56 -9.02 -9.41
C ALA A 67 10.12 -9.15 -7.97
N HIS A 68 11.23 -9.87 -7.78
CA HIS A 68 11.87 -10.03 -6.47
C HIS A 68 12.41 -8.72 -5.87
N LEU A 69 12.70 -7.70 -6.68
CA LEU A 69 13.03 -6.35 -6.19
C LEU A 69 11.84 -5.72 -5.46
N HIS A 70 10.62 -5.92 -5.97
CA HIS A 70 9.41 -5.34 -5.39
C HIS A 70 9.04 -5.97 -4.05
N VAL A 71 9.26 -7.27 -3.86
CA VAL A 71 9.07 -7.92 -2.55
C VAL A 71 10.01 -7.33 -1.50
N ARG A 72 11.29 -7.14 -1.85
CA ARG A 72 12.26 -6.49 -0.96
C ARG A 72 11.86 -5.06 -0.62
N ARG A 73 11.46 -4.27 -1.62
CA ARG A 73 10.98 -2.89 -1.43
C ARG A 73 9.71 -2.81 -0.58
N ALA A 74 8.73 -3.68 -0.79
CA ALA A 74 7.51 -3.71 0.01
C ALA A 74 7.82 -4.01 1.49
N ARG A 75 8.81 -4.87 1.76
CA ARG A 75 9.27 -5.16 3.12
C ARG A 75 10.06 -4.01 3.75
N THR A 76 10.96 -3.37 3.00
CA THR A 76 11.71 -2.21 3.48
C THR A 76 10.79 -1.01 3.69
N GLY A 77 9.78 -0.82 2.83
CA GLY A 77 8.80 0.25 2.92
C GLY A 77 8.06 0.28 4.25
N THR A 78 7.68 -0.87 4.80
CA THR A 78 7.01 -0.90 6.12
C THR A 78 7.91 -0.49 7.28
N GLN A 79 9.23 -0.65 7.14
CA GLN A 79 10.18 -0.16 8.14
C GLN A 79 10.41 1.35 8.02
N LEU A 80 10.41 1.88 6.80
CA LEU A 80 10.66 3.31 6.54
C LEU A 80 9.43 4.18 6.79
N PHE A 81 8.26 3.73 6.35
CA PHE A 81 7.04 4.55 6.33
C PHE A 81 6.03 4.16 7.42
N GLY A 82 6.28 3.04 8.10
CA GLY A 82 5.34 2.43 9.04
C GLY A 82 4.61 1.24 8.43
N GLY A 83 4.33 0.24 9.27
CA GLY A 83 3.54 -0.92 8.85
C GLY A 83 2.04 -0.63 8.85
N THR A 84 1.29 -1.46 8.15
CA THR A 84 -0.18 -1.46 8.10
C THR A 84 -0.85 -1.26 9.47
N ARG A 85 -0.38 -1.97 10.51
CA ARG A 85 -0.95 -1.88 11.86
C ARG A 85 -0.88 -0.45 12.42
N LEU A 86 0.27 0.20 12.29
CA LEU A 86 0.46 1.58 12.76
C LEU A 86 -0.50 2.55 12.06
N HIS A 87 -0.64 2.42 10.74
CA HIS A 87 -1.56 3.26 9.97
C HIS A 87 -3.03 2.98 10.32
N ARG A 88 -3.43 1.72 10.55
CA ARG A 88 -4.77 1.39 11.03
C ARG A 88 -5.05 1.98 12.42
N GLU A 89 -4.09 1.90 13.34
CA GLU A 89 -4.21 2.53 14.67
C GLU A 89 -4.40 4.05 14.56
N ARG A 90 -3.60 4.73 13.73
CA ARG A 90 -3.75 6.17 13.47
C ARG A 90 -5.10 6.52 12.84
N TYR A 91 -5.59 5.67 11.94
CA TYR A 91 -6.91 5.84 11.33
C TYR A 91 -8.02 5.74 12.38
N LEU A 92 -7.98 4.75 13.27
CA LEU A 92 -8.97 4.59 14.34
C LEU A 92 -8.99 5.81 15.27
N VAL A 93 -7.82 6.28 15.71
CA VAL A 93 -7.70 7.50 16.52
C VAL A 93 -8.31 8.71 15.81
N SER A 94 -8.09 8.84 14.49
CA SER A 94 -8.69 9.92 13.69
C SER A 94 -10.22 9.87 13.62
N LYS A 95 -10.82 8.70 13.88
CA LYS A 95 -12.28 8.50 13.93
C LYS A 95 -12.85 8.58 15.35
N GLY A 96 -12.03 8.88 16.35
CA GLY A 96 -12.45 9.00 17.75
C GLY A 96 -12.64 7.67 18.47
N ALA A 97 -12.06 6.58 17.95
CA ALA A 97 -11.93 5.30 18.65
C ALA A 97 -10.64 5.28 19.48
#